data_AF-A0A9W7TME0-F1
#
_entry.id   AF-A0A9W7TME0-F1
#
_cell.length_a   1.000
_cell.length_b   1.000
_cell.length_c   1.000
_cell.angle_alpha   90.00
_cell.angle_beta   90.00
_cell.angle_gamma   90.00
#
_symmetry.space_group_name_H-M   'P 1'
#
loop_
_entity.id
_entity.type
_entity.pdbx_description
1 polymer ?
#
loop_
_entity_poly.entity_id
_entity_poly.type
_entity_poly.pdbx_seq_one_letter_code
_entity_poly.pdbx_strand_id
1 'polypeptide(L)'
;ETRMKSKHLSAIILLLTCIVETHNFPDPGITLQFSHIDEAHHHVIKRSAGTPAFDPCYNYTVLDNAWRATNNRFSSQPMCDVNVSWVGWYRLFLNNQSAQMPDICVPDQSCGTHVPLWLNGQHPTIEDGVVTRPVCGNWMNDCCHFKTPSIQVKACPGNYYVYEFKDPILVCNASYCADINECLSSSVCGSHAHCYKYLGNCTCLGGYNVTKMNESVSNSNPCTDINECLNSSLVCGPNAYCHNSNGSYWCSCWSGYNATVPNLTISINNTCTDINECLNSSLVCGPNTYCHNSNGSFSCSCWSGYNVTKMNESVSSSNPCTDVNECQGNPSVCGPNSNCTNVNGGYNCSCWDGFTATVPNLTISINNTCTDINECLNSSLVCGPNAYCHNSNGSYWCSCWSGYNATVPNLTISINNTCTDINECLNSSLVCGPNTYCHNSNGSFSCSCWSGYNVTKMNESVSSSNPCTDVNECQGNPSVCGPNSNCTNVNGGYNCSCWDGFT
;
A
#
# COMPACT_ATOMS: atom_id res chain seq x y z
N GLU A 1 14.79 38.72 45.38
CA GLU A 1 16.23 38.60 45.71
C GLU A 1 17.05 38.56 44.42
N THR A 2 18.04 39.46 44.33
CA THR A 2 19.35 39.33 43.66
C THR A 2 19.48 38.94 42.17
N ARG A 3 19.51 39.97 41.31
CA ARG A 3 20.57 40.38 40.35
C ARG A 3 21.65 39.36 39.89
N MET A 4 21.80 39.19 38.57
CA MET A 4 23.03 39.33 37.73
C MET A 4 22.71 39.07 36.24
N LYS A 5 22.57 40.10 35.37
CA LYS A 5 23.49 40.51 34.26
C LYS A 5 24.24 39.33 33.59
N SER A 6 24.20 39.08 32.27
CA SER A 6 24.69 39.97 31.20
C SER A 6 24.54 39.36 29.77
N LYS A 7 24.04 40.19 28.82
CA LYS A 7 24.35 40.32 27.36
C LYS A 7 23.82 39.30 26.31
N HIS A 8 22.98 39.86 25.41
CA HIS A 8 22.91 39.78 23.92
C HIS A 8 23.67 38.64 23.21
N LEU A 9 23.10 37.91 22.23
CA LEU A 9 22.67 38.41 20.90
C LEU A 9 21.93 37.29 20.10
N SER A 10 20.94 37.69 19.29
CA SER A 10 20.33 37.08 18.08
C SER A 10 20.36 35.56 17.81
N ALA A 11 19.17 34.96 17.64
CA ALA A 11 18.72 34.30 16.38
C ALA A 11 17.36 33.60 16.61
N ILE A 12 16.28 34.17 16.05
CA ILE A 12 14.96 33.52 15.94
C ILE A 12 14.80 33.14 14.47
N ILE A 13 14.83 31.84 14.19
CA ILE A 13 14.30 31.23 12.96
C ILE A 13 13.54 29.99 13.42
N LEU A 14 12.22 29.99 13.20
CA LEU A 14 11.35 28.83 12.92
C LEU A 14 9.92 29.15 13.37
N LEU A 15 9.04 29.41 12.41
CA LEU A 15 7.80 28.65 12.17
C LEU A 15 6.86 29.46 11.27
N LEU A 16 6.76 29.00 10.02
CA LEU A 16 5.69 29.30 9.09
C LEU A 16 5.01 27.97 8.79
N THR A 17 3.73 27.85 9.16
CA THR A 17 2.81 26.90 8.52
C THR A 17 1.46 27.58 8.31
N CYS A 18 1.02 27.52 7.06
CA CYS A 18 -0.16 28.10 6.43
C CYS A 18 -1.49 27.64 7.02
N ILE A 19 -2.51 28.50 6.90
CA ILE A 19 -3.88 28.10 6.52
C ILE A 19 -4.37 29.09 5.45
N VAL A 20 -4.80 28.56 4.30
CA VAL A 20 -5.42 29.26 3.18
C VAL A 20 -6.90 28.84 3.15
N GLU A 21 -7.82 29.81 3.17
CA GLU A 21 -9.23 29.62 2.80
C GLU A 21 -9.62 30.59 1.67
N THR A 22 -9.77 30.00 0.49
CA THR A 22 -10.73 30.19 -0.61
C THR A 22 -11.63 31.44 -0.81
N HIS A 23 -11.69 31.83 -2.10
CA HIS A 23 -12.84 32.23 -2.95
C HIS A 23 -13.15 33.71 -3.33
N ASN A 24 -13.09 33.93 -4.68
CA ASN A 24 -13.94 34.73 -5.59
C ASN A 24 -13.50 36.14 -6.12
N PHE A 25 -13.35 36.17 -7.46
CA PHE A 25 -13.21 37.25 -8.46
C PHE A 25 -14.45 38.22 -8.51
N PRO A 26 -14.44 39.41 -9.18
CA PRO A 26 -13.76 39.73 -10.46
C PRO A 26 -13.12 41.14 -10.67
N ASP A 27 -12.30 41.21 -11.71
CA ASP A 27 -11.65 42.37 -12.37
C ASP A 27 -12.65 43.46 -12.87
N PRO A 28 -12.26 44.74 -13.16
CA PRO A 28 -11.07 45.06 -13.98
C PRO A 28 -10.28 46.35 -13.69
N GLY A 29 -8.98 46.28 -14.00
CA GLY A 29 -8.21 47.37 -14.58
C GLY A 29 -7.74 48.48 -13.63
N ILE A 30 -6.51 48.35 -13.14
CA ILE A 30 -5.58 49.47 -12.91
C ILE A 30 -4.15 48.92 -12.98
N THR A 31 -3.36 49.53 -13.85
CA THR A 31 -1.91 49.40 -13.95
C THR A 31 -1.28 49.95 -12.66
N LEU A 32 -0.81 49.08 -11.76
CA LEU A 32 -0.02 49.51 -10.60
C LEU A 32 1.46 49.59 -10.97
N GLN A 33 1.90 50.82 -11.24
CA GLN A 33 3.28 51.26 -11.06
C GLN A 33 3.71 50.93 -9.63
N PHE A 34 4.66 50.01 -9.48
CA PHE A 34 5.47 49.94 -8.27
C PHE A 34 6.41 51.15 -8.26
N SER A 35 5.98 52.16 -7.50
CA SER A 35 6.85 53.21 -7.02
C SER A 35 7.82 52.59 -6.02
N HIS A 36 9.12 52.75 -6.30
CA HIS A 36 10.18 52.51 -5.35
C HIS A 36 9.92 53.33 -4.08
N ILE A 37 9.76 52.63 -2.95
CA ILE A 37 10.04 53.21 -1.64
C ILE A 37 11.55 53.18 -1.52
N ASP A 38 12.19 54.28 -1.89
CA ASP A 38 13.56 54.58 -1.51
C ASP A 38 13.59 54.86 0.00
N GLU A 39 14.12 53.92 0.78
CA GLU A 39 14.64 54.26 2.10
C GLU A 39 15.91 55.10 1.92
N ALA A 40 15.69 56.41 1.89
CA ALA A 40 16.71 57.42 1.96
C ALA A 40 17.45 57.34 3.31
N HIS A 41 18.55 56.58 3.35
CA HIS A 41 19.59 56.82 4.35
C HIS A 41 20.24 58.17 4.04
N HIS A 42 19.75 59.18 4.75
CA HIS A 42 20.29 60.53 4.84
C HIS A 42 21.72 60.47 5.43
N HIS A 43 22.71 60.16 4.60
CA HIS A 43 24.10 60.47 4.91
C HIS A 43 24.28 61.98 4.73
N VAL A 44 24.31 62.68 5.86
CA VAL A 44 24.63 64.10 5.95
C VAL A 44 25.98 64.34 5.26
N ILE A 45 25.94 64.87 4.03
CA ILE A 45 27.13 65.40 3.35
C ILE A 45 27.51 66.67 4.09
N LYS A 46 28.44 66.56 5.05
CA LYS A 46 29.24 67.70 5.47
C LYS A 46 30.16 68.05 4.30
N ARG A 47 29.74 69.02 3.46
CA ARG A 47 30.65 69.74 2.58
C ARG A 47 31.64 70.53 3.45
N SER A 48 32.76 69.89 3.77
CA SER A 48 33.98 70.61 4.11
C SER A 48 34.54 71.16 2.81
N ALA A 49 34.58 72.49 2.68
CA ALA A 49 35.39 73.15 1.66
C ALA A 49 36.87 72.89 2.00
N GLY A 50 37.39 71.77 1.52
CA GLY A 50 38.81 71.44 1.48
C GLY A 50 39.25 71.36 0.02
N THR A 51 40.47 71.82 -0.25
CA THR A 51 41.24 71.69 -1.51
C THR A 51 40.93 70.41 -2.30
N PRO A 52 40.94 70.43 -3.65
CA PRO A 52 40.60 69.25 -4.46
C PRO A 52 41.42 68.06 -3.97
N ALA A 53 40.73 67.03 -3.49
CA ALA A 53 41.36 65.83 -2.96
C ALA A 53 42.26 65.27 -4.06
N PHE A 54 43.55 65.15 -3.76
CA PHE A 54 44.53 64.53 -4.64
C PHE A 54 44.15 63.05 -4.76
N ASP A 55 43.33 62.72 -5.76
CA ASP A 55 42.98 61.33 -6.04
C ASP A 55 44.00 60.74 -7.02
N PRO A 56 44.83 59.77 -6.58
CA PRO A 56 45.85 59.18 -7.44
C PRO A 56 45.27 58.40 -8.61
N CYS A 57 43.96 58.13 -8.66
CA CYS A 57 43.31 57.56 -9.84
C CYS A 57 43.19 58.53 -11.01
N TYR A 58 43.35 59.84 -10.78
CA TYR A 58 43.28 60.85 -11.84
C TYR A 58 44.58 61.67 -11.97
N ASN A 59 45.52 61.49 -11.04
CA ASN A 59 46.80 62.18 -11.04
C ASN A 59 47.94 61.18 -10.76
N TYR A 60 48.48 60.62 -11.84
CA TYR A 60 49.56 59.63 -11.81
C TYR A 60 50.51 59.81 -12.98
N THR A 61 51.72 59.27 -12.85
CA THR A 61 52.70 59.16 -13.92
C THR A 61 52.55 57.83 -14.64
N VAL A 62 52.54 57.84 -15.97
CA VAL A 62 52.49 56.62 -16.78
C VAL A 62 53.88 55.98 -16.85
N LEU A 63 53.97 54.71 -16.51
CA LEU A 63 55.13 53.86 -16.77
C LEU A 63 54.78 52.89 -17.89
N ASP A 64 55.17 53.22 -19.10
CA ASP A 64 55.04 52.32 -20.26
C ASP A 64 56.43 51.90 -20.74
N ASN A 65 56.96 50.87 -20.11
CA ASN A 65 58.27 50.33 -20.43
C ASN A 65 58.11 48.86 -20.82
N ALA A 66 58.22 48.56 -22.12
CA ALA A 66 58.10 47.20 -22.64
C ALA A 66 59.07 46.20 -22.00
N TRP A 67 60.21 46.67 -21.48
CA TRP A 67 61.17 45.82 -20.79
C TRP A 67 60.67 45.29 -19.43
N ARG A 68 59.65 45.91 -18.83
CA ARG A 68 59.06 45.47 -17.54
C ARG A 68 58.14 44.26 -17.65
N ALA A 69 57.80 43.84 -18.87
CA ALA A 69 56.92 42.70 -19.10
C ALA A 69 57.51 41.42 -18.51
N THR A 70 56.69 40.63 -17.81
CA THR A 70 57.07 39.34 -17.20
C THR A 70 57.66 38.34 -18.20
N ASN A 71 57.20 38.39 -19.45
CA ASN A 71 57.69 37.56 -20.55
C ASN A 71 59.04 38.05 -21.14
N ASN A 72 59.52 39.21 -20.75
CA ASN A 72 60.80 39.74 -21.21
C ASN A 72 61.94 39.21 -20.34
N ARG A 73 62.74 38.31 -20.92
CA ARG A 73 63.93 37.76 -20.26
C ARG A 73 65.06 38.78 -20.25
N PHE A 74 65.89 38.71 -19.21
CA PHE A 74 67.07 39.56 -19.10
C PHE A 74 67.98 39.46 -20.34
N SER A 75 68.72 40.53 -20.62
CA SER A 75 69.78 40.58 -21.62
C SER A 75 71.10 40.98 -20.95
N SER A 76 72.18 41.16 -21.72
CA SER A 76 73.52 41.48 -21.21
C SER A 76 73.61 42.75 -20.35
N GLN A 77 72.60 43.62 -20.37
CA GLN A 77 72.47 44.78 -19.49
C GLN A 77 71.13 44.75 -18.74
N PRO A 78 71.13 44.36 -17.45
CA PRO A 78 69.90 44.26 -16.67
C PRO A 78 69.41 45.64 -16.22
N MET A 79 68.09 45.82 -16.27
CA MET A 79 67.42 47.04 -15.83
C MET A 79 67.34 47.10 -14.30
N CYS A 80 67.38 48.31 -13.74
CA CYS A 80 67.38 48.53 -12.31
C CYS A 80 66.55 49.76 -11.94
N ASP A 81 65.53 49.57 -11.10
CA ASP A 81 64.64 50.62 -10.63
C ASP A 81 65.21 51.43 -9.45
N VAL A 82 66.39 51.08 -8.95
CA VAL A 82 67.13 51.85 -7.93
C VAL A 82 67.51 53.24 -8.46
N ASN A 83 67.73 53.36 -9.78
CA ASN A 83 68.11 54.64 -10.39
C ASN A 83 66.90 55.51 -10.77
N VAL A 84 65.68 55.06 -10.44
CA VAL A 84 64.45 55.82 -10.70
C VAL A 84 64.08 56.61 -9.45
N SER A 85 63.93 57.93 -9.59
CA SER A 85 63.42 58.80 -8.52
C SER A 85 61.91 58.62 -8.38
N TRP A 86 61.51 57.64 -7.56
CA TRP A 86 60.10 57.35 -7.27
C TRP A 86 59.45 58.49 -6.46
N VAL A 87 58.60 59.29 -7.11
CA VAL A 87 57.86 60.39 -6.51
C VAL A 87 56.42 60.38 -7.00
N GLY A 88 55.49 60.14 -6.06
CA GLY A 88 54.05 60.12 -6.35
C GLY A 88 53.55 58.77 -6.86
N TRP A 89 52.42 58.80 -7.57
CA TRP A 89 51.68 57.61 -8.00
C TRP A 89 51.95 57.27 -9.45
N TYR A 90 52.00 55.99 -9.76
CA TYR A 90 52.31 55.46 -11.07
C TYR A 90 51.22 54.51 -11.57
N ARG A 91 50.97 54.54 -12.88
CA ARG A 91 50.11 53.57 -13.58
C ARG A 91 50.95 52.79 -14.58
N LEU A 92 50.88 51.47 -14.50
CA LEU A 92 51.64 50.58 -15.37
C LEU A 92 50.91 50.39 -16.71
N PHE A 93 51.69 50.45 -17.79
CA PHE A 93 51.29 50.09 -19.13
C PHE A 93 52.38 49.21 -19.76
N LEU A 94 51.97 48.39 -20.73
CA LEU A 94 52.86 47.65 -21.61
C LEU A 94 52.41 47.87 -23.05
N ASN A 95 53.21 48.60 -23.84
CA ASN A 95 52.91 48.93 -25.24
C ASN A 95 51.53 49.59 -25.39
N ASN A 96 51.25 50.63 -24.61
CA ASN A 96 49.96 51.32 -24.48
C ASN A 96 48.77 50.47 -23.99
N GLN A 97 48.99 49.23 -23.55
CA GLN A 97 47.94 48.41 -22.92
C GLN A 97 47.99 48.54 -21.41
N SER A 98 46.81 48.64 -20.77
CA SER A 98 46.73 48.76 -19.30
C SER A 98 47.33 47.49 -18.67
N ALA A 99 48.33 47.68 -17.82
CA ALA A 99 49.03 46.61 -17.14
C ALA A 99 48.91 46.77 -15.62
N GLN A 100 49.32 45.73 -14.90
CA GLN A 100 49.35 45.73 -13.45
C GLN A 100 50.58 44.98 -12.96
N MET A 101 50.94 45.17 -11.70
CA MET A 101 51.99 44.37 -11.09
C MET A 101 51.45 42.92 -10.96
N PRO A 102 52.25 41.89 -11.24
CA PRO A 102 51.82 40.51 -10.98
C PRO A 102 51.60 40.29 -9.48
N ASP A 103 50.49 39.68 -9.08
CA ASP A 103 50.27 39.19 -7.71
C ASP A 103 50.61 37.70 -7.54
N ILE A 104 51.28 37.14 -8.55
CA ILE A 104 51.84 35.79 -8.58
C ILE A 104 53.36 35.91 -8.74
N CYS A 105 54.09 34.97 -8.16
CA CYS A 105 55.54 34.90 -8.29
C CYS A 105 55.99 34.91 -9.75
N VAL A 106 56.83 35.88 -10.09
CA VAL A 106 57.45 36.01 -11.41
C VAL A 106 58.77 35.23 -11.41
N PRO A 107 59.06 34.38 -12.41
CA PRO A 107 60.33 33.64 -12.51
C PRO A 107 61.55 34.55 -12.45
N ASP A 108 62.68 34.08 -11.93
CA ASP A 108 63.92 34.86 -11.92
C ASP A 108 64.36 35.24 -13.35
N GLN A 109 65.13 36.33 -13.47
CA GLN A 109 65.63 36.82 -14.76
C GLN A 109 64.54 37.26 -15.76
N SER A 110 63.34 37.60 -15.27
CA SER A 110 62.23 38.20 -16.03
C SER A 110 62.15 39.72 -15.83
N CYS A 111 61.26 40.40 -16.57
CA CYS A 111 61.05 41.85 -16.50
C CYS A 111 62.32 42.66 -16.85
N GLY A 112 63.15 42.11 -17.74
CA GLY A 112 64.39 42.74 -18.19
C GLY A 112 65.42 42.94 -17.07
N THR A 113 65.28 42.24 -15.95
CA THR A 113 66.10 42.42 -14.75
C THR A 113 66.56 41.07 -14.17
N HIS A 114 67.42 41.10 -13.17
CA HIS A 114 67.88 39.90 -12.46
C HIS A 114 66.90 39.49 -11.35
N VAL A 115 66.39 40.48 -10.62
CA VAL A 115 65.47 40.29 -9.49
C VAL A 115 64.12 40.93 -9.82
N PRO A 116 63.20 40.17 -10.42
CA PRO A 116 61.87 40.66 -10.74
C PRO A 116 61.06 40.85 -9.46
N LEU A 117 60.50 42.05 -9.29
CA LEU A 117 59.67 42.41 -8.15
C LEU A 117 58.19 42.22 -8.48
N TRP A 118 57.47 41.53 -7.60
CA TRP A 118 56.05 41.20 -7.73
C TRP A 118 55.30 41.43 -6.42
N LEU A 119 53.99 41.60 -6.51
CA LEU A 119 53.14 42.00 -5.39
C LEU A 119 52.81 40.77 -4.55
N ASN A 120 53.26 40.74 -3.29
CA ASN A 120 52.96 39.60 -2.41
C ASN A 120 51.60 39.79 -1.73
N GLY A 121 50.55 39.43 -2.45
CA GLY A 121 49.17 39.50 -2.01
C GLY A 121 48.25 40.04 -3.10
N GLN A 122 46.95 39.78 -2.97
CA GLN A 122 45.96 40.19 -3.95
C GLN A 122 45.86 41.71 -4.10
N HIS A 123 45.50 42.17 -5.29
CA HIS A 123 45.17 43.58 -5.50
C HIS A 123 43.94 44.01 -4.66
N PRO A 124 43.87 45.28 -4.20
CA PRO A 124 42.70 45.80 -3.49
C PRO A 124 41.44 45.87 -4.37
N THR A 125 40.28 45.97 -3.73
CA THR A 125 39.02 46.38 -4.35
C THR A 125 38.86 47.91 -4.31
N ILE A 126 37.85 48.46 -5.00
CA ILE A 126 37.59 49.92 -5.02
C ILE A 126 37.24 50.41 -3.60
N GLU A 127 36.54 49.59 -2.83
CA GLU A 127 36.08 49.85 -1.47
C GLU A 127 37.22 49.87 -0.45
N ASP A 128 38.29 49.10 -0.70
CA ASP A 128 39.46 49.04 0.19
C ASP A 128 40.26 50.36 0.21
N GLY A 129 40.06 51.22 -0.79
CA GLY A 129 40.80 52.47 -0.93
C GLY A 129 42.29 52.23 -1.14
N VAL A 130 43.13 52.98 -0.42
CA VAL A 130 44.60 52.83 -0.49
C VAL A 130 45.05 51.77 0.50
N VAL A 131 45.64 50.68 0.01
CA VAL A 131 46.18 49.60 0.83
C VAL A 131 47.71 49.54 0.74
N THR A 132 48.35 49.08 1.81
CA THR A 132 49.79 48.76 1.79
C THR A 132 49.99 47.29 1.47
N ARG A 133 50.84 46.98 0.47
CA ARG A 133 51.13 45.60 0.05
C ARG A 133 52.64 45.32 0.09
N PRO A 134 53.05 44.16 0.63
CA PRO A 134 54.45 43.76 0.57
C PRO A 134 54.84 43.40 -0.86
N VAL A 135 56.11 43.64 -1.18
CA VAL A 135 56.70 43.32 -2.48
C VAL A 135 57.84 42.33 -2.26
N CYS A 136 57.87 41.30 -3.10
CA CYS A 136 58.87 40.25 -3.06
C CYS A 136 59.69 40.26 -4.34
N GLY A 137 60.98 39.98 -4.23
CA GLY A 137 61.88 39.75 -5.34
C GLY A 137 62.28 38.28 -5.43
N ASN A 138 62.10 37.68 -6.61
CA ASN A 138 62.51 36.30 -6.87
C ASN A 138 64.02 36.22 -7.15
N TRP A 139 64.70 35.25 -6.54
CA TRP A 139 66.10 34.92 -6.82
C TRP A 139 66.38 33.46 -6.50
N MET A 140 67.17 32.78 -7.35
CA MET A 140 67.54 31.36 -7.16
C MET A 140 66.33 30.44 -6.86
N ASN A 141 65.21 30.65 -7.55
CA ASN A 141 63.93 29.94 -7.35
C ASN A 141 63.24 30.16 -5.99
N ASP A 142 63.69 31.11 -5.16
CA ASP A 142 62.93 31.57 -4.01
C ASP A 142 62.17 32.86 -4.38
N CYS A 143 60.85 32.70 -4.54
CA CYS A 143 59.90 33.75 -4.91
C CYS A 143 59.94 35.00 -4.01
N CYS A 144 60.39 34.89 -2.76
CA CYS A 144 60.51 36.04 -1.86
C CYS A 144 61.87 36.06 -1.15
N HIS A 145 62.94 35.75 -1.89
CA HIS A 145 64.30 35.85 -1.40
C HIS A 145 64.63 37.28 -0.93
N PHE A 146 64.23 38.27 -1.73
CA PHE A 146 64.41 39.68 -1.39
C PHE A 146 63.08 40.29 -0.94
N LYS A 147 63.08 40.94 0.22
CA LYS A 147 61.95 41.71 0.73
C LYS A 147 62.26 43.19 0.57
N THR A 148 61.52 43.86 -0.31
CA THR A 148 61.66 45.31 -0.53
C THR A 148 60.65 46.08 0.35
N PRO A 149 60.80 47.41 0.49
CA PRO A 149 59.80 48.21 1.18
C PRO A 149 58.40 47.99 0.59
N SER A 150 57.40 47.86 1.46
CA SER A 150 56.01 47.76 1.02
C SER A 150 55.55 49.03 0.32
N ILE A 151 54.77 48.85 -0.74
CA ILE A 151 54.24 49.92 -1.59
C ILE A 151 52.77 50.19 -1.25
N GLN A 152 52.25 51.35 -1.65
CA GLN A 152 50.81 51.60 -1.60
C GLN A 152 50.18 51.24 -2.95
N VAL A 153 49.00 50.63 -2.91
CA VAL A 153 48.22 50.24 -4.10
C VAL A 153 46.79 50.72 -3.91
N LYS A 154 46.19 51.30 -4.95
CA LYS A 154 44.78 51.68 -4.97
C LYS A 154 44.11 51.14 -6.22
N ALA A 155 42.92 50.56 -6.07
CA ALA A 155 42.06 50.19 -7.18
C ALA A 155 41.27 51.41 -7.67
N CYS A 156 41.19 51.59 -8.98
CA CYS A 156 40.57 52.76 -9.59
C CYS A 156 39.36 52.39 -10.46
N PRO A 157 38.37 53.29 -10.59
CA PRO A 157 37.26 53.11 -11.52
C PRO A 157 37.77 52.89 -12.95
N GLY A 158 37.31 51.82 -13.61
CA GLY A 158 37.80 51.42 -14.95
C GLY A 158 38.78 50.24 -14.94
N ASN A 159 38.81 49.44 -13.86
CA ASN A 159 39.57 48.19 -13.75
C ASN A 159 41.08 48.33 -13.96
N TYR A 160 41.69 49.31 -13.32
CA TYR A 160 43.15 49.45 -13.25
C TYR A 160 43.60 49.84 -11.84
N TYR A 161 44.90 49.74 -11.61
CA TYR A 161 45.53 50.03 -10.34
C TYR A 161 46.58 51.13 -10.50
N VAL A 162 46.74 51.90 -9.44
CA VAL A 162 47.84 52.87 -9.30
C VAL A 162 48.69 52.49 -8.10
N TYR A 163 49.99 52.73 -8.22
CA TYR A 163 51.01 52.27 -7.29
C TYR A 163 51.87 53.43 -6.83
N GLU A 164 52.06 53.57 -5.52
CA GLU A 164 53.10 54.43 -4.97
C GLU A 164 54.34 53.57 -4.74
N PHE A 165 55.17 53.47 -5.79
CA PHE A 165 56.41 52.69 -5.74
C PHE A 165 57.44 53.36 -4.83
N LYS A 166 58.31 52.54 -4.25
CA LYS A 166 59.46 52.99 -3.46
C LYS A 166 60.73 52.45 -4.08
N ASP A 167 61.83 53.16 -3.85
CA ASP A 167 63.14 52.63 -4.19
C ASP A 167 63.31 51.24 -3.53
N PRO A 168 63.65 50.19 -4.30
CA PRO A 168 63.84 48.86 -3.74
C PRO A 168 65.09 48.75 -2.82
N ILE A 169 65.92 49.79 -2.70
CA ILE A 169 67.03 50.13 -1.77
C ILE A 169 68.10 49.06 -1.47
N LEU A 170 67.94 47.80 -1.88
CA LEU A 170 68.77 46.71 -1.34
C LEU A 170 69.27 45.69 -2.36
N VAL A 171 69.07 45.90 -3.66
CA VAL A 171 69.44 44.91 -4.68
C VAL A 171 69.90 45.59 -5.98
N CYS A 172 71.12 45.33 -6.40
CA CYS A 172 71.59 45.73 -7.73
C CYS A 172 70.86 44.88 -8.79
N ASN A 173 70.16 45.54 -9.71
CA ASN A 173 69.36 44.94 -10.79
C ASN A 173 68.06 44.29 -10.30
N ALA A 174 67.24 45.06 -9.57
CA ALA A 174 65.85 44.74 -9.28
C ALA A 174 64.90 45.75 -9.92
N SER A 175 63.76 45.26 -10.43
CA SER A 175 62.77 46.10 -11.10
C SER A 175 61.33 45.61 -10.85
N TYR A 176 60.40 46.56 -10.72
CA TYR A 176 58.96 46.33 -10.67
C TYR A 176 58.46 45.77 -12.00
N CYS A 177 57.94 44.56 -11.94
CA CYS A 177 57.33 43.89 -13.07
C CYS A 177 55.96 44.45 -13.40
N ALA A 178 55.61 44.36 -14.68
CA ALA A 178 54.27 44.62 -15.16
C ALA A 178 53.80 43.43 -16.01
N ASP A 179 52.50 43.18 -15.99
CA ASP A 179 51.85 42.16 -16.80
C ASP A 179 50.44 42.61 -17.19
N ILE A 180 49.97 42.13 -18.33
CA ILE A 180 48.61 42.40 -18.83
C ILE A 180 47.70 41.31 -18.27
N ASN A 181 46.57 41.70 -17.70
CA ASN A 181 45.57 40.72 -17.28
C ASN A 181 44.68 40.35 -18.47
N GLU A 182 45.01 39.25 -19.15
CA GLU A 182 44.29 38.78 -20.35
C GLU A 182 42.82 38.46 -20.04
N CYS A 183 42.52 38.04 -18.82
CA CYS A 183 41.16 37.68 -18.40
C CYS A 183 40.20 38.87 -18.27
N LEU A 184 40.68 40.12 -18.40
CA LEU A 184 39.82 41.30 -18.48
C LEU A 184 39.21 41.50 -19.88
N SER A 185 39.75 40.83 -20.90
CA SER A 185 39.14 40.82 -22.23
C SER A 185 38.11 39.69 -22.32
N SER A 186 36.86 40.04 -22.67
CA SER A 186 35.77 39.08 -22.89
C SER A 186 36.01 38.13 -24.09
N SER A 187 37.13 38.28 -24.80
CA SER A 187 37.48 37.49 -25.98
C SER A 187 38.41 36.31 -25.71
N VAL A 188 38.85 36.09 -24.47
CA VAL A 188 39.89 35.09 -24.16
C VAL A 188 39.30 33.71 -23.90
N CYS A 189 38.40 33.58 -22.93
CA CYS A 189 37.72 32.32 -22.62
C CYS A 189 36.25 32.37 -23.03
N GLY A 190 35.76 31.27 -23.60
CA GLY A 190 34.33 31.10 -23.91
C GLY A 190 33.47 30.87 -22.66
N SER A 191 32.17 30.65 -22.86
CA SER A 191 31.25 30.34 -21.77
C SER A 191 31.63 29.04 -21.04
N HIS A 192 31.33 28.98 -19.73
CA HIS A 192 31.60 27.84 -18.86
C HIS A 192 33.08 27.43 -18.76
N ALA A 193 33.99 28.40 -18.91
CA ALA A 193 35.43 28.23 -18.74
C ALA A 193 36.00 29.17 -17.67
N HIS A 194 37.00 28.68 -16.94
CA HIS A 194 37.81 29.45 -16.00
C HIS A 194 39.07 29.98 -16.69
N CYS A 195 39.38 31.27 -16.52
CA CYS A 195 40.55 31.94 -17.07
C CYS A 195 41.68 32.07 -16.04
N TYR A 196 42.91 31.70 -16.40
CA TYR A 196 44.09 31.91 -15.56
C TYR A 196 44.76 33.25 -15.90
N LYS A 197 44.78 34.17 -14.93
CA LYS A 197 45.40 35.51 -15.06
C LYS A 197 46.88 35.39 -15.43
N TYR A 198 47.38 36.31 -16.26
CA TYR A 198 48.80 36.43 -16.68
C TYR A 198 49.30 35.30 -17.59
N LEU A 199 48.45 34.32 -17.88
CA LEU A 199 48.71 33.20 -18.79
C LEU A 199 47.72 33.21 -19.96
N GLY A 200 46.53 33.78 -19.76
CA GLY A 200 45.42 33.76 -20.72
C GLY A 200 44.91 32.36 -21.08
N ASN A 201 45.35 31.32 -20.35
CA ASN A 201 44.90 29.94 -20.59
C ASN A 201 43.50 29.74 -19.99
N CYS A 202 42.70 28.89 -20.62
CA CYS A 202 41.35 28.59 -20.20
C CYS A 202 41.21 27.09 -19.89
N THR A 203 40.41 26.75 -18.88
CA THR A 203 39.99 25.37 -18.62
C THR A 203 38.49 25.32 -18.40
N CYS A 204 37.83 24.27 -18.86
CA CYS A 204 36.39 24.10 -18.61
C CYS A 204 36.09 23.98 -17.12
N LEU A 205 34.95 24.50 -16.70
CA LEU A 205 34.40 24.24 -15.37
C LEU A 205 34.02 22.75 -15.25
N GLY A 206 33.96 22.23 -14.01
CA GLY A 206 33.49 20.86 -13.77
C GLY A 206 32.09 20.65 -14.34
N GLY A 207 31.85 19.49 -14.98
CA GLY A 207 30.60 19.19 -15.70
C GLY A 207 30.59 19.64 -17.17
N TYR A 208 31.66 20.26 -17.66
CA TYR A 208 31.77 20.71 -19.05
C TYR A 208 33.01 20.12 -19.73
N ASN A 209 32.92 19.90 -21.04
CA ASN A 209 34.05 19.48 -21.87
C ASN A 209 34.27 20.47 -23.02
N VAL A 210 35.49 20.50 -23.54
CA VAL A 210 35.84 21.33 -24.68
C VAL A 210 35.10 20.83 -25.94
N THR A 211 34.55 21.76 -26.73
CA THR A 211 33.78 21.41 -27.94
C THR A 211 34.62 20.62 -28.94
N LYS A 212 35.89 20.99 -29.12
CA LYS A 212 36.87 20.27 -29.93
C LYS A 212 38.01 19.76 -29.06
N MET A 213 38.06 18.44 -28.82
CA MET A 213 38.99 17.79 -27.91
C MET A 213 40.49 17.99 -28.22
N ASN A 214 40.85 18.35 -29.46
CA ASN A 214 42.24 18.53 -29.88
C ASN A 214 42.70 19.99 -29.90
N GLU A 215 41.84 20.92 -29.49
CA GLU A 215 42.13 22.35 -29.46
C GLU A 215 42.05 22.85 -28.01
N SER A 216 42.88 23.83 -27.64
CA SER A 216 42.82 24.47 -26.32
C SER A 216 41.49 25.20 -26.13
N VAL A 217 41.04 25.32 -24.89
CA VAL A 217 39.82 26.08 -24.56
C VAL A 217 40.08 27.55 -24.86
N SER A 218 39.15 28.18 -25.57
CA SER A 218 39.21 29.60 -25.91
C SER A 218 37.82 30.11 -26.25
N ASN A 219 37.69 31.40 -26.56
CA ASN A 219 36.40 31.94 -27.03
C ASN A 219 35.92 31.33 -28.36
N SER A 220 36.83 30.84 -29.22
CA SER A 220 36.49 30.14 -30.47
C SER A 220 36.26 28.64 -30.30
N ASN A 221 36.56 28.10 -29.12
CA ASN A 221 36.40 26.69 -28.76
C ASN A 221 35.87 26.61 -27.30
N PRO A 222 34.58 26.96 -27.09
CA PRO A 222 33.99 27.05 -25.77
C PRO A 222 33.73 25.68 -25.15
N CYS A 223 33.36 25.68 -23.87
CA CYS A 223 33.00 24.48 -23.13
C CYS A 223 31.51 24.20 -23.25
N THR A 224 31.16 22.96 -23.58
CA THR A 224 29.79 22.46 -23.65
C THR A 224 29.51 21.50 -22.53
N ASP A 225 28.26 21.50 -22.08
CA ASP A 225 27.76 20.58 -21.07
C ASP A 225 28.05 19.11 -21.42
N ILE A 226 28.50 18.34 -20.44
CA ILE A 226 28.67 16.89 -20.59
C ILE A 226 27.29 16.28 -20.39
N ASN A 227 26.78 15.54 -21.38
CA ASN A 227 25.56 14.77 -21.17
C ASN A 227 25.88 13.44 -20.48
N GLU A 228 25.78 13.38 -19.15
CA GLU A 228 26.08 12.15 -18.40
C GLU A 228 25.06 11.03 -18.65
N CYS A 229 23.86 11.37 -19.14
CA CYS A 229 22.80 10.40 -19.42
C CYS A 229 23.00 9.59 -20.70
N LEU A 230 24.02 9.89 -21.51
CA LEU A 230 24.42 9.03 -22.63
C LEU A 230 24.86 7.62 -22.17
N ASN A 231 25.34 7.51 -20.92
CA ASN A 231 25.65 6.23 -20.27
C ASN A 231 24.89 6.09 -18.94
N SER A 232 23.57 6.32 -18.99
CA SER A 232 22.68 6.36 -17.82
C SER A 232 22.84 5.19 -16.83
N SER A 233 23.03 3.97 -17.33
CA SER A 233 23.17 2.75 -16.52
C SER A 233 24.38 2.75 -15.59
N LEU A 234 25.45 3.48 -15.95
CA LEU A 234 26.67 3.61 -15.15
C LEU A 234 26.58 4.73 -14.11
N VAL A 235 25.63 5.65 -14.29
CA VAL A 235 25.54 6.89 -13.51
C VAL A 235 24.44 6.80 -12.46
N CYS A 236 23.23 6.41 -12.87
CA CYS A 236 22.07 6.32 -11.99
C CYS A 236 21.81 4.92 -11.42
N GLY A 237 22.47 3.90 -11.97
CA GLY A 237 22.21 2.50 -11.65
C GLY A 237 20.88 1.98 -12.23
N PRO A 238 20.48 0.74 -11.89
CA PRO A 238 19.25 0.13 -12.38
C PRO A 238 18.00 0.78 -11.79
N ASN A 239 16.88 0.65 -12.50
CA ASN A 239 15.55 1.11 -12.10
C ASN A 239 15.41 2.62 -11.85
N ALA A 240 16.25 3.42 -12.53
CA ALA A 240 16.27 4.88 -12.41
C ALA A 240 16.27 5.55 -13.79
N TYR A 241 15.65 6.72 -13.87
CA TYR A 241 15.78 7.67 -14.96
C TYR A 241 16.96 8.61 -14.70
N CYS A 242 17.72 8.91 -15.74
CA CYS A 242 18.75 9.93 -15.73
C CYS A 242 18.24 11.21 -16.39
N HIS A 243 18.49 12.34 -15.75
CA HIS A 243 18.14 13.66 -16.25
C HIS A 243 19.40 14.52 -16.37
N ASN A 244 19.72 14.91 -17.60
CA ASN A 244 20.84 15.80 -17.86
C ASN A 244 20.47 17.24 -17.49
N SER A 245 21.36 17.96 -16.85
CA SER A 245 21.18 19.38 -16.51
C SER A 245 22.44 20.17 -16.85
N ASN A 246 22.33 21.48 -17.03
CA ASN A 246 23.51 22.25 -17.41
C ASN A 246 24.56 22.23 -16.28
N GLY A 247 25.71 21.60 -16.54
CA GLY A 247 26.85 21.43 -15.65
C GLY A 247 26.75 20.26 -14.66
N SER A 248 25.72 19.43 -14.73
CA SER A 248 25.49 18.31 -13.81
C SER A 248 24.39 17.37 -14.32
N TYR A 249 24.11 16.31 -13.59
CA TYR A 249 22.92 15.47 -13.80
C TYR A 249 22.22 15.20 -12.48
N TRP A 250 21.03 14.63 -12.56
CA TRP A 250 20.35 14.04 -11.42
C TRP A 250 19.56 12.80 -11.85
N CYS A 251 19.29 11.94 -10.88
CA CYS A 251 18.65 10.66 -11.10
C CYS A 251 17.35 10.56 -10.29
N SER A 252 16.35 9.86 -10.82
CA SER A 252 15.08 9.61 -10.13
C SER A 252 14.63 8.17 -10.34
N CYS A 253 14.06 7.52 -9.33
CA CYS A 253 13.56 6.16 -9.47
C CYS A 253 12.40 6.03 -10.46
N TRP A 254 12.28 4.86 -11.09
CA TRP A 254 11.07 4.48 -11.83
C TRP A 254 9.87 4.41 -10.88
N SER A 255 8.65 4.52 -11.43
CA SER A 255 7.44 4.33 -10.65
C SER A 255 7.44 2.94 -10.00
N GLY A 256 7.02 2.83 -8.73
CA GLY A 256 7.07 1.59 -7.96
C GLY A 256 8.43 1.29 -7.31
N TYR A 257 9.41 2.19 -7.41
CA TYR A 257 10.72 2.04 -6.76
C TYR A 257 11.03 3.24 -5.86
N ASN A 258 11.86 3.01 -4.85
CA ASN A 258 12.35 4.05 -3.94
C ASN A 258 13.88 3.95 -3.76
N ALA A 259 14.50 5.01 -3.26
CA ALA A 259 15.91 5.02 -2.90
C ALA A 259 16.21 3.93 -1.87
N THR A 260 17.28 3.15 -2.09
CA THR A 260 17.72 2.13 -1.12
C THR A 260 18.00 2.76 0.24
N VAL A 261 18.73 3.89 0.23
CA VAL A 261 18.95 4.74 1.40
C VAL A 261 18.08 6.00 1.25
N PRO A 262 17.07 6.18 2.12
CA PRO A 262 16.21 7.37 2.08
C PRO A 262 16.99 8.67 2.27
N ASN A 263 16.51 9.77 1.67
CA ASN A 263 17.07 11.12 1.75
C ASN A 263 18.48 11.30 1.17
N LEU A 264 19.07 10.27 0.57
CA LEU A 264 20.30 10.37 -0.19
C LEU A 264 19.97 10.44 -1.69
N THR A 265 20.80 11.17 -2.45
CA THR A 265 20.62 11.28 -3.91
C THR A 265 20.76 9.92 -4.60
N ILE A 266 20.01 9.73 -5.68
CA ILE A 266 20.08 8.51 -6.48
C ILE A 266 21.36 8.53 -7.31
N SER A 267 22.12 7.44 -7.27
CA SER A 267 23.35 7.25 -8.03
C SER A 267 23.69 5.77 -8.11
N ILE A 268 24.77 5.40 -8.81
CA ILE A 268 25.28 4.03 -8.83
C ILE A 268 25.58 3.45 -7.42
N ASN A 269 25.85 4.30 -6.42
CA ASN A 269 26.12 3.89 -5.04
C ASN A 269 24.86 3.89 -4.15
N ASN A 270 23.74 4.43 -4.63
CA ASN A 270 22.46 4.45 -3.93
C ASN A 270 21.34 4.28 -4.95
N THR A 271 21.10 3.03 -5.32
CA THR A 271 20.20 2.63 -6.40
C THR A 271 18.74 2.60 -5.95
N CYS A 272 17.84 2.36 -6.91
CA CYS A 272 16.42 2.24 -6.66
C CYS A 272 16.01 0.78 -6.42
N THR A 273 15.37 0.53 -5.30
CA THR A 273 14.80 -0.78 -4.91
C THR A 273 13.30 -0.74 -4.99
N ASP A 274 12.72 -1.89 -5.33
CA ASP A 274 11.28 -2.10 -5.39
C ASP A 274 10.59 -1.70 -4.09
N ILE A 275 9.47 -1.00 -4.20
CA ILE A 275 8.60 -0.72 -3.06
C ILE A 275 7.78 -1.98 -2.83
N ASN A 276 7.90 -2.59 -1.66
CA ASN A 276 7.03 -3.72 -1.32
C ASN A 276 5.69 -3.21 -0.80
N GLU A 277 4.69 -3.07 -1.67
CA GLU A 277 3.37 -2.58 -1.27
C GLU A 277 2.63 -3.54 -0.34
N CYS A 278 2.99 -4.83 -0.36
CA CYS A 278 2.36 -5.85 0.49
C CYS A 278 2.74 -5.75 1.98
N LEU A 279 3.73 -4.94 2.35
CA LEU A 279 4.00 -4.61 3.76
C LEU A 279 2.82 -3.85 4.40
N ASN A 280 2.04 -3.12 3.60
CA ASN A 280 0.81 -2.44 4.02
C ASN A 280 -0.41 -2.96 3.25
N SER A 281 -0.51 -4.29 3.11
CA SER A 281 -1.52 -4.96 2.27
C SER A 281 -2.97 -4.53 2.55
N SER A 282 -3.32 -4.27 3.81
CA SER A 282 -4.67 -3.84 4.21
C SER A 282 -5.05 -2.47 3.66
N LEU A 283 -4.09 -1.57 3.49
CA LEU A 283 -4.31 -0.23 2.93
C LEU A 283 -4.44 -0.26 1.41
N VAL A 284 -3.71 -1.18 0.76
CA VAL A 284 -3.56 -1.22 -0.68
C VAL A 284 -4.60 -2.15 -1.33
N CYS A 285 -4.71 -3.39 -0.85
CA CYS A 285 -5.62 -4.40 -1.41
C CYS A 285 -6.99 -4.44 -0.70
N GLY A 286 -7.09 -3.96 0.54
CA GLY A 286 -8.30 -4.06 1.35
C GLY A 286 -8.43 -5.41 2.09
N PRO A 287 -9.58 -5.66 2.76
CA PRO A 287 -9.84 -6.92 3.48
C PRO A 287 -10.16 -8.08 2.53
N ASN A 288 -9.96 -9.31 3.03
CA ASN A 288 -10.27 -10.58 2.33
C ASN A 288 -9.51 -10.80 1.02
N THR A 289 -8.26 -10.33 0.95
CA THR A 289 -7.41 -10.41 -0.24
C THR A 289 -6.04 -11.00 0.06
N TYR A 290 -5.44 -11.64 -0.94
CA TYR A 290 -4.01 -11.88 -1.03
C TYR A 290 -3.34 -10.73 -1.80
N CYS A 291 -2.19 -10.29 -1.30
CA CYS A 291 -1.33 -9.31 -1.97
C CYS A 291 -0.10 -10.02 -2.54
N HIS A 292 0.23 -9.74 -3.79
CA HIS A 292 1.39 -10.28 -4.49
C HIS A 292 2.26 -9.13 -4.99
N ASN A 293 3.45 -9.00 -4.37
CA ASN A 293 4.41 -7.98 -4.75
C ASN A 293 5.17 -8.39 -6.02
N SER A 294 5.42 -7.45 -6.92
CA SER A 294 6.18 -7.67 -8.15
C SER A 294 7.13 -6.49 -8.40
N ASN A 295 8.19 -6.70 -9.17
CA ASN A 295 9.19 -5.64 -9.33
C ASN A 295 8.59 -4.43 -10.09
N GLY A 296 8.38 -3.31 -9.39
CA GLY A 296 7.78 -2.07 -9.87
C GLY A 296 6.26 -1.98 -9.79
N SER A 297 5.57 -2.98 -9.21
CA SER A 297 4.11 -3.01 -9.11
C SER A 297 3.63 -4.07 -8.11
N PHE A 298 2.33 -4.17 -7.88
CA PHE A 298 1.72 -5.25 -7.11
C PHE A 298 0.42 -5.69 -7.74
N SER A 299 -0.09 -6.83 -7.29
CA SER A 299 -1.43 -7.28 -7.64
C SER A 299 -2.15 -7.83 -6.42
N CYS A 300 -3.48 -7.69 -6.44
CA CYS A 300 -4.35 -8.16 -5.37
C CYS A 300 -5.32 -9.21 -5.95
N SER A 301 -5.61 -10.26 -5.19
CA SER A 301 -6.58 -11.29 -5.56
C SER A 301 -7.46 -11.64 -4.38
N CYS A 302 -8.75 -11.92 -4.60
CA CYS A 302 -9.65 -12.33 -3.52
C CYS A 302 -9.25 -13.66 -2.88
N TRP A 303 -9.59 -13.84 -1.61
CA TRP A 303 -9.58 -15.17 -0.99
C TRP A 303 -10.58 -16.12 -1.68
N SER A 304 -10.39 -17.43 -1.52
CA SER A 304 -11.35 -18.41 -2.03
C SER A 304 -12.72 -18.21 -1.37
N GLY A 305 -13.80 -18.28 -2.15
CA GLY A 305 -15.16 -17.97 -1.68
C GLY A 305 -15.50 -16.48 -1.66
N TYR A 306 -14.58 -15.59 -2.06
CA TYR A 306 -14.81 -14.15 -2.14
C TYR A 306 -14.69 -13.65 -3.59
N ASN A 307 -15.42 -12.59 -3.91
CA ASN A 307 -15.36 -11.94 -5.21
C ASN A 307 -15.40 -10.41 -5.08
N VAL A 308 -14.94 -9.70 -6.11
CA VAL A 308 -14.98 -8.23 -6.13
C VAL A 308 -16.40 -7.71 -6.18
N THR A 309 -16.64 -6.59 -5.50
CA THR A 309 -17.96 -5.94 -5.49
C THR A 309 -18.33 -5.42 -6.88
N LYS A 310 -17.34 -4.86 -7.60
CA LYS A 310 -17.49 -4.41 -9.00
C LYS A 310 -16.64 -5.29 -9.91
N MET A 311 -17.30 -6.17 -10.67
CA MET A 311 -16.62 -7.17 -11.51
C MET A 311 -15.75 -6.61 -12.65
N ASN A 312 -15.93 -5.34 -13.03
CA ASN A 312 -15.16 -4.70 -14.10
C ASN A 312 -13.95 -3.90 -13.59
N GLU A 313 -13.73 -3.85 -12.28
CA GLU A 313 -12.63 -3.13 -11.64
C GLU A 313 -11.67 -4.12 -10.95
N SER A 314 -10.38 -3.79 -10.89
CA SER A 314 -9.39 -4.61 -10.19
C SER A 314 -9.61 -4.60 -8.68
N VAL A 315 -9.10 -5.63 -8.01
CA VAL A 315 -9.11 -5.74 -6.55
C VAL A 315 -8.24 -4.62 -5.96
N SER A 316 -8.80 -3.82 -5.07
CA SER A 316 -8.12 -2.72 -4.38
C SER A 316 -8.86 -2.36 -3.10
N SER A 317 -8.27 -1.52 -2.25
CA SER A 317 -8.96 -1.02 -1.06
C SER A 317 -10.27 -0.27 -1.37
N SER A 318 -10.42 0.31 -2.57
CA SER A 318 -11.67 0.92 -3.05
C SER A 318 -12.66 -0.06 -3.68
N ASN A 319 -12.22 -1.27 -4.03
CA ASN A 319 -13.06 -2.35 -4.58
C ASN A 319 -12.69 -3.67 -3.88
N PRO A 320 -13.03 -3.80 -2.58
CA PRO A 320 -12.64 -4.95 -1.78
C PRO A 320 -13.44 -6.20 -2.16
N CYS A 321 -12.92 -7.34 -1.71
CA CYS A 321 -13.56 -8.63 -1.91
C CYS A 321 -14.61 -8.89 -0.83
N THR A 322 -15.80 -9.24 -1.27
CA THR A 322 -16.94 -9.61 -0.42
C THR A 322 -17.24 -11.09 -0.59
N ASP A 323 -17.76 -11.67 0.48
CA ASP A 323 -18.18 -13.06 0.51
C ASP A 323 -19.20 -13.34 -0.60
N VAL A 324 -19.02 -14.44 -1.33
CA VAL A 324 -19.96 -14.89 -2.35
C VAL A 324 -21.05 -15.68 -1.67
N ASN A 325 -22.32 -15.24 -1.80
CA ASN A 325 -23.42 -16.02 -1.27
C ASN A 325 -23.82 -17.15 -2.20
N GLU A 326 -23.25 -18.35 -2.03
CA GLU A 326 -23.55 -19.49 -2.92
C GLU A 326 -24.99 -19.98 -2.79
N CYS A 327 -25.66 -19.70 -1.67
CA CYS A 327 -27.06 -20.07 -1.44
C CYS A 327 -28.06 -19.27 -2.28
N GLN A 328 -27.65 -18.13 -2.85
CA GLN A 328 -28.45 -17.37 -3.80
C GLN A 328 -28.35 -17.90 -5.24
N GLY A 329 -27.47 -18.89 -5.48
CA GLY A 329 -27.33 -19.55 -6.77
C GLY A 329 -28.60 -20.31 -7.16
N ASN A 330 -28.92 -20.27 -8.46
CA ASN A 330 -30.00 -21.07 -9.04
C ASN A 330 -29.43 -21.92 -10.20
N PRO A 331 -29.46 -23.26 -10.11
CA PRO A 331 -30.01 -24.09 -9.03
C PRO A 331 -29.19 -24.04 -7.73
N SER A 332 -29.82 -24.39 -6.61
CA SER A 332 -29.19 -24.42 -5.27
C SER A 332 -27.97 -25.36 -5.26
N VAL A 333 -26.85 -24.88 -4.70
CA VAL A 333 -25.60 -25.65 -4.56
C VAL A 333 -25.73 -26.88 -3.66
N CYS A 334 -26.74 -26.91 -2.78
CA CYS A 334 -26.98 -28.03 -1.87
C CYS A 334 -27.86 -29.15 -2.49
N GLY A 335 -28.46 -28.91 -3.65
CA GLY A 335 -29.43 -29.83 -4.25
C GLY A 335 -30.80 -29.84 -3.54
N PRO A 336 -31.74 -30.70 -3.97
CA PRO A 336 -33.09 -30.77 -3.41
C PRO A 336 -33.11 -31.32 -1.98
N ASN A 337 -34.21 -31.07 -1.26
CA ASN A 337 -34.48 -31.56 0.10
C ASN A 337 -33.41 -31.17 1.14
N SER A 338 -32.80 -30.00 0.96
CA SER A 338 -31.72 -29.50 1.81
C SER A 338 -31.83 -28.00 2.07
N ASN A 339 -31.31 -27.56 3.22
CA ASN A 339 -31.13 -26.17 3.57
C ASN A 339 -29.69 -25.74 3.29
N CYS A 340 -29.55 -24.59 2.63
CA CYS A 340 -28.27 -23.91 2.41
C CYS A 340 -28.10 -22.78 3.42
N THR A 341 -26.94 -22.72 4.06
CA THR A 341 -26.55 -21.63 4.96
C THR A 341 -25.23 -21.04 4.47
N ASN A 342 -25.24 -19.75 4.17
CA ASN A 342 -24.05 -19.03 3.73
C ASN A 342 -23.12 -18.78 4.91
N VAL A 343 -21.81 -18.98 4.72
CA VAL A 343 -20.78 -18.71 5.73
C VAL A 343 -19.62 -17.96 5.09
N ASN A 344 -18.87 -17.19 5.85
CA ASN A 344 -17.72 -16.46 5.28
C ASN A 344 -16.72 -17.42 4.63
N GLY A 345 -16.49 -17.27 3.32
CA GLY A 345 -15.62 -18.08 2.49
C GLY A 345 -16.27 -19.35 1.91
N GLY A 346 -17.59 -19.56 2.07
CA GLY A 346 -18.29 -20.69 1.48
C GLY A 346 -19.71 -20.93 2.01
N TYR A 347 -20.14 -22.18 2.04
CA TYR A 347 -21.49 -22.53 2.44
C TYR A 347 -21.56 -23.89 3.15
N ASN A 348 -22.62 -24.08 3.92
CA ASN A 348 -22.94 -25.36 4.54
C ASN A 348 -24.34 -25.83 4.15
N CYS A 349 -24.43 -27.12 3.84
CA CYS A 349 -25.65 -27.78 3.39
C CYS A 349 -26.09 -28.82 4.42
N SER A 350 -27.38 -28.84 4.75
CA SER A 350 -27.97 -29.80 5.69
C SER A 350 -29.26 -30.37 5.11
N CYS A 351 -29.54 -31.65 5.34
CA CYS A 351 -30.80 -32.24 4.91
C CYS A 351 -31.98 -31.68 5.72
N TRP A 352 -33.16 -31.61 5.10
CA TRP A 352 -34.40 -31.35 5.83
C TRP A 352 -34.70 -32.50 6.81
N ASP A 353 -35.53 -32.22 7.82
CA ASP A 353 -36.01 -33.25 8.74
C ASP A 353 -36.72 -34.37 7.97
N GLY A 354 -36.45 -35.63 8.33
CA GLY A 354 -36.92 -36.81 7.59
C GLY A 354 -36.04 -37.23 6.41
N PHE A 355 -34.93 -36.53 6.13
CA PHE A 355 -34.00 -36.88 5.07
C PHE A 355 -32.57 -37.11 5.61
N THR A 356 -31.79 -37.89 4.87
CA THR A 356 -30.39 -38.19 5.17
C THR A 356 -29.52 -38.12 3.92
N ALA A 357 -28.20 -38.06 4.08
CA ALA A 357 -27.25 -38.04 2.98
C ALA A 357 -27.36 -39.34 2.15
N THR A 358 -27.42 -39.23 0.82
CA THR A 358 -27.41 -40.40 -0.06
C THR A 358 -26.18 -41.28 0.19
N VAL A 359 -25.01 -40.65 0.25
CA VAL A 359 -23.76 -41.29 0.67
C VAL A 359 -23.41 -40.80 2.09
N PRO A 360 -23.46 -41.69 3.10
CA PRO A 360 -23.10 -41.34 4.47
C PRO A 360 -21.67 -40.80 4.58
N ASN A 361 -21.43 -39.90 5.53
CA ASN A 361 -20.13 -39.28 5.81
C ASN A 361 -19.54 -38.40 4.70
N LEU A 362 -20.23 -38.21 3.57
CA LEU A 362 -19.90 -37.18 2.59
C LEU A 362 -20.74 -35.93 2.84
N THR A 363 -20.17 -34.76 2.56
CA THR A 363 -20.86 -33.47 2.68
C THR A 363 -22.04 -33.39 1.71
N ILE A 364 -23.11 -32.74 2.15
CA ILE A 364 -24.28 -32.51 1.29
C ILE A 364 -23.92 -31.48 0.22
N SER A 365 -24.26 -31.79 -1.03
CA SER A 365 -24.08 -30.90 -2.17
C SER A 365 -24.95 -31.36 -3.34
N ILE A 366 -24.93 -30.64 -4.45
CA ILE A 366 -25.58 -31.07 -5.69
C ILE A 366 -25.13 -32.47 -6.18
N ASN A 367 -23.92 -32.92 -5.80
CA ASN A 367 -23.38 -34.24 -6.16
C ASN A 367 -23.66 -35.33 -5.11
N ASN A 368 -24.11 -34.95 -3.92
CA ASN A 368 -24.48 -35.87 -2.85
C ASN A 368 -25.71 -35.30 -2.12
N THR A 369 -26.87 -35.57 -2.70
CA THR A 369 -28.15 -34.98 -2.28
C THR A 369 -28.76 -35.74 -1.11
N CYS A 370 -29.85 -35.19 -0.58
CA CYS A 370 -30.59 -35.79 0.51
C CYS A 370 -31.68 -36.74 0.01
N THR A 371 -31.73 -37.94 0.59
CA THR A 371 -32.74 -38.97 0.34
C THR A 371 -33.59 -39.21 1.56
N ASP A 372 -34.84 -39.57 1.32
CA ASP A 372 -35.82 -39.91 2.33
C ASP A 372 -35.30 -41.01 3.29
N ILE A 373 -35.49 -40.81 4.59
CA ILE A 373 -35.22 -41.83 5.59
C ILE A 373 -36.41 -42.78 5.59
N ASN A 374 -36.18 -44.08 5.36
CA ASN A 374 -37.27 -45.04 5.50
C ASN A 374 -37.37 -45.53 6.95
N GLU A 375 -38.20 -44.86 7.76
CA GLU A 375 -38.37 -45.22 9.17
C GLU A 375 -39.01 -46.61 9.35
N CYS A 376 -39.74 -47.08 8.34
CA CYS A 376 -40.38 -48.40 8.37
C CYS A 376 -39.41 -49.59 8.28
N LEU A 377 -38.14 -49.36 7.95
CA LEU A 377 -37.10 -50.38 8.10
C LEU A 377 -36.94 -50.84 9.56
N ASN A 378 -37.26 -49.97 10.51
CA ASN A 378 -37.30 -50.27 11.95
C ASN A 378 -38.72 -50.12 12.50
N SER A 379 -39.72 -50.64 11.77
CA SER A 379 -41.15 -50.48 12.08
C SER A 379 -41.52 -50.76 13.54
N SER A 380 -40.90 -51.76 14.17
CA SER A 380 -41.16 -52.15 15.57
C SER A 380 -40.78 -51.08 16.58
N LEU A 381 -39.76 -50.26 16.26
CA LEU A 381 -39.28 -49.15 17.11
C LEU A 381 -40.05 -47.85 16.86
N VAL A 382 -40.80 -47.78 15.76
CA VAL A 382 -41.45 -46.56 15.27
C VAL A 382 -42.95 -46.59 15.53
N CYS A 383 -43.63 -47.65 15.06
CA CYS A 383 -45.09 -47.81 15.20
C CYS A 383 -45.50 -48.66 16.42
N GLY A 384 -44.57 -49.38 17.03
CA GLY A 384 -44.87 -50.35 18.08
C GLY A 384 -45.54 -51.63 17.56
N PRO A 385 -45.96 -52.54 18.47
CA PRO A 385 -46.59 -53.80 18.09
C PRO A 385 -48.00 -53.60 17.51
N ASN A 386 -48.45 -54.58 16.73
CA ASN A 386 -49.80 -54.65 16.14
C ASN A 386 -50.17 -53.49 15.20
N ALA A 387 -49.18 -52.87 14.55
CA ALA A 387 -49.35 -51.78 13.62
C ALA A 387 -48.61 -52.02 12.29
N TYR A 388 -49.19 -51.54 11.19
CA TYR A 388 -48.51 -51.36 9.90
C TYR A 388 -47.79 -50.01 9.88
N CYS A 389 -46.59 -49.99 9.32
CA CYS A 389 -45.82 -48.77 9.06
C CYS A 389 -45.88 -48.44 7.57
N HIS A 390 -46.12 -47.17 7.24
CA HIS A 390 -46.15 -46.65 5.88
C HIS A 390 -45.15 -45.51 5.74
N ASN A 391 -44.17 -45.70 4.86
CA ASN A 391 -43.17 -44.69 4.57
C ASN A 391 -43.72 -43.66 3.58
N SER A 392 -43.36 -42.40 3.74
CA SER A 392 -43.73 -41.29 2.84
C SER A 392 -42.55 -40.34 2.66
N ASN A 393 -42.52 -39.55 1.60
CA ASN A 393 -41.36 -38.68 1.37
C ASN A 393 -41.25 -37.58 2.44
N GLY A 394 -40.21 -37.65 3.26
CA GLY A 394 -39.88 -36.79 4.40
C GLY A 394 -40.58 -37.16 5.71
N SER A 395 -41.32 -38.28 5.77
CA SER A 395 -42.09 -38.66 6.98
C SER A 395 -42.62 -40.10 6.92
N TYR A 396 -43.31 -40.54 7.96
CA TYR A 396 -43.99 -41.83 8.00
C TYR A 396 -45.30 -41.72 8.77
N TRP A 397 -46.14 -42.73 8.62
CA TRP A 397 -47.35 -42.87 9.43
C TRP A 397 -47.65 -44.34 9.72
N CYS A 398 -48.37 -44.56 10.82
CA CYS A 398 -48.67 -45.88 11.33
C CYS A 398 -50.18 -46.11 11.40
N SER A 399 -50.62 -47.35 11.19
CA SER A 399 -52.03 -47.75 11.30
C SER A 399 -52.19 -49.10 11.96
N CYS A 400 -53.18 -49.29 12.82
CA CYS A 400 -53.39 -50.57 13.50
C CYS A 400 -53.74 -51.72 12.55
N TRP A 401 -53.34 -52.94 12.92
CA TRP A 401 -53.83 -54.15 12.27
C TRP A 401 -55.34 -54.31 12.49
N SER A 402 -56.00 -55.10 11.63
CA SER A 402 -57.42 -55.42 11.82
C SER A 402 -57.64 -56.08 13.19
N GLY A 403 -58.71 -55.68 13.90
CA GLY A 403 -58.99 -56.13 15.28
C GLY A 403 -58.28 -55.33 16.38
N TYR A 404 -57.51 -54.30 16.04
CA TYR A 404 -56.82 -53.44 17.01
C TYR A 404 -57.21 -51.97 16.83
N ASN A 405 -57.10 -51.18 17.89
CA ASN A 405 -57.32 -49.73 17.88
C ASN A 405 -56.23 -48.99 18.68
N ALA A 406 -56.11 -47.69 18.46
CA ALA A 406 -55.21 -46.82 19.22
C ALA A 406 -55.50 -46.92 20.73
N THR A 407 -54.46 -47.09 21.55
CA THR A 407 -54.60 -47.11 23.01
C THR A 407 -55.25 -45.82 23.52
N VAL A 408 -54.75 -44.67 23.04
CA VAL A 408 -55.38 -43.36 23.24
C VAL A 408 -56.07 -42.95 21.94
N PRO A 409 -57.42 -42.87 21.93
CA PRO A 409 -58.16 -42.45 20.76
C PRO A 409 -57.76 -41.05 20.29
N ASN A 410 -57.81 -40.79 18.98
CA ASN A 410 -57.50 -39.51 18.32
C ASN A 410 -56.04 -39.04 18.40
N LEU A 411 -55.12 -39.81 19.01
CA LEU A 411 -53.69 -39.58 18.89
C LEU A 411 -53.10 -40.46 17.77
N THR A 412 -52.04 -39.99 17.13
CA THR A 412 -51.33 -40.74 16.08
C THR A 412 -50.73 -42.03 16.65
N ILE A 413 -50.69 -43.09 15.84
CA ILE A 413 -50.07 -44.35 16.22
C ILE A 413 -48.56 -44.18 16.19
N SER A 414 -47.89 -44.58 17.26
CA SER A 414 -46.43 -44.54 17.39
C SER A 414 -45.98 -45.46 18.52
N ILE A 415 -44.68 -45.58 18.76
CA ILE A 415 -44.13 -46.30 19.92
C ILE A 415 -44.68 -45.80 21.27
N ASN A 416 -45.10 -44.53 21.35
CA ASN A 416 -45.68 -43.92 22.56
C ASN A 416 -47.21 -44.06 22.64
N ASN A 417 -47.87 -44.48 21.55
CA ASN A 417 -49.31 -44.72 21.49
C ASN A 417 -49.57 -45.91 20.57
N THR A 418 -49.47 -47.11 21.13
CA THR A 418 -49.50 -48.38 20.40
C THR A 418 -50.94 -48.86 20.14
N CYS A 419 -51.06 -49.92 19.35
CA CYS A 419 -52.34 -50.56 19.05
C CYS A 419 -52.68 -51.66 20.08
N THR A 420 -53.83 -51.52 20.72
CA THR A 420 -54.39 -52.51 21.65
C THR A 420 -55.55 -53.24 21.02
N ASP A 421 -55.70 -54.50 21.40
CA ASP A 421 -56.80 -55.35 20.99
C ASP A 421 -58.17 -54.68 21.26
N ILE A 422 -59.06 -54.73 20.27
CA ILE A 422 -60.43 -54.28 20.45
C ILE A 422 -61.16 -55.38 21.20
N ASN A 423 -61.64 -55.11 22.41
CA ASN A 423 -62.46 -56.09 23.10
C ASN A 423 -63.91 -56.06 22.56
N GLU A 424 -64.20 -56.90 21.57
CA GLU A 424 -65.53 -56.95 20.96
C GLU A 424 -66.61 -57.44 21.95
N CYS A 425 -66.23 -58.18 22.99
CA CYS A 425 -67.14 -58.68 24.01
C CYS A 425 -67.69 -57.59 24.94
N LEU A 426 -67.12 -56.37 24.93
CA LEU A 426 -67.75 -55.22 25.59
C LEU A 426 -69.10 -54.86 24.95
N ASN A 427 -69.28 -55.19 23.67
CA ASN A 427 -70.54 -55.07 22.94
C ASN A 427 -71.05 -56.45 22.48
N SER A 428 -70.97 -57.45 23.36
CA SER A 428 -71.30 -58.85 23.05
C SER A 428 -72.67 -59.04 22.40
N SER A 429 -73.69 -58.32 22.83
CA SER A 429 -75.05 -58.40 22.25
C SER A 429 -75.10 -57.98 20.77
N LEU A 430 -74.25 -57.04 20.36
CA LEU A 430 -74.17 -56.57 18.97
C LEU A 430 -73.38 -57.54 18.08
N VAL A 431 -72.38 -58.20 18.66
CA VAL A 431 -71.39 -58.97 17.92
C VAL A 431 -71.74 -60.47 17.88
N CYS A 432 -72.08 -61.07 19.01
CA CYS A 432 -72.41 -62.50 19.13
C CYS A 432 -73.92 -62.78 19.11
N GLY A 433 -74.77 -61.78 19.37
CA GLY A 433 -76.22 -61.99 19.50
C GLY A 433 -76.64 -62.64 20.82
N PRO A 434 -77.95 -62.81 21.07
CA PRO A 434 -78.47 -63.33 22.33
C PRO A 434 -78.14 -64.81 22.56
N ASN A 435 -78.15 -65.25 23.83
CA ASN A 435 -77.92 -66.63 24.26
C ASN A 435 -76.52 -67.20 23.93
N THR A 436 -75.49 -66.34 23.96
CA THR A 436 -74.12 -66.69 23.62
C THR A 436 -73.12 -66.31 24.71
N TYR A 437 -72.03 -67.07 24.81
CA TYR A 437 -70.80 -66.66 25.46
C TYR A 437 -69.88 -66.02 24.43
N CYS A 438 -69.39 -64.82 24.73
CA CYS A 438 -68.36 -64.15 23.94
C CYS A 438 -66.99 -64.37 24.58
N HIS A 439 -66.01 -64.78 23.78
CA HIS A 439 -64.62 -64.98 24.19
C HIS A 439 -63.72 -64.07 23.36
N ASN A 440 -63.14 -63.07 24.02
CA ASN A 440 -62.21 -62.14 23.39
C ASN A 440 -60.85 -62.81 23.20
N SER A 441 -60.18 -62.54 22.08
CA SER A 441 -58.84 -63.05 21.78
C SER A 441 -58.00 -61.96 21.12
N ASN A 442 -56.66 -62.05 21.17
CA ASN A 442 -55.83 -60.97 20.64
C ASN A 442 -55.98 -60.85 19.11
N GLY A 443 -56.59 -59.77 18.64
CA GLY A 443 -56.90 -59.43 17.25
C GLY A 443 -58.22 -59.99 16.72
N SER A 444 -59.03 -60.66 17.55
CA SER A 444 -60.31 -61.27 17.13
C SER A 444 -61.18 -61.69 18.31
N PHE A 445 -62.37 -62.22 18.04
CA PHE A 445 -63.24 -62.80 19.06
C PHE A 445 -63.88 -64.07 18.55
N SER A 446 -64.39 -64.87 19.48
CA SER A 446 -65.21 -66.04 19.15
C SER A 446 -66.47 -66.05 19.99
N CYS A 447 -67.54 -66.58 19.42
CA CYS A 447 -68.82 -66.72 20.08
C CYS A 447 -69.16 -68.21 20.19
N SER A 448 -69.80 -68.61 21.28
CA SER A 448 -70.28 -69.97 21.50
C SER A 448 -71.66 -69.95 22.12
N CYS A 449 -72.51 -70.92 21.83
CA CYS A 449 -73.85 -70.97 22.42
C CYS A 449 -73.80 -71.29 23.91
N TRP A 450 -74.75 -70.76 24.69
CA TRP A 450 -75.02 -71.27 26.03
C TRP A 450 -75.41 -72.76 25.99
N SER A 451 -75.25 -73.46 27.11
CA SER A 451 -75.71 -74.85 27.21
C SER A 451 -77.22 -74.94 26.96
N GLY A 452 -77.67 -75.93 26.19
CA GLY A 452 -79.08 -76.05 25.76
C GLY A 452 -79.45 -75.23 24.51
N TYR A 453 -78.51 -74.50 23.91
CA TYR A 453 -78.73 -73.71 22.70
C TYR A 453 -77.82 -74.16 21.54
N ASN A 454 -78.28 -73.99 20.31
CA ASN A 454 -77.49 -74.30 19.11
C ASN A 454 -77.72 -73.26 17.99
N VAL A 455 -76.80 -73.18 17.03
CA VAL A 455 -76.88 -72.26 15.90
C VAL A 455 -78.04 -72.61 14.98
N THR A 456 -78.66 -71.59 14.39
CA THR A 456 -79.75 -71.78 13.42
C THR A 456 -79.23 -72.42 12.13
N LYS A 457 -78.02 -72.04 11.69
CA LYS A 457 -77.33 -72.62 10.54
C LYS A 457 -76.06 -73.36 10.99
N MET A 458 -76.08 -74.69 10.94
CA MET A 458 -74.97 -75.52 11.43
C MET A 458 -73.64 -75.35 10.68
N ASN A 459 -73.65 -74.77 9.47
CA ASN A 459 -72.44 -74.57 8.66
C ASN A 459 -71.83 -73.16 8.81
N GLU A 460 -72.42 -72.28 9.63
CA GLU A 460 -71.93 -70.92 9.88
C GLU A 460 -71.52 -70.78 11.35
N SER A 461 -70.52 -69.93 11.64
CA SER A 461 -70.12 -69.65 13.02
C SER A 461 -71.20 -68.88 13.78
N VAL A 462 -71.14 -68.93 15.12
CA VAL A 462 -72.03 -68.14 15.99
C VAL A 462 -71.71 -66.66 15.82
N SER A 463 -72.73 -65.84 15.55
CA SER A 463 -72.60 -64.38 15.41
C SER A 463 -73.98 -63.72 15.59
N SER A 464 -74.04 -62.39 15.59
CA SER A 464 -75.32 -61.67 15.57
C SER A 464 -76.18 -61.97 14.34
N SER A 465 -75.59 -62.39 13.22
CA SER A 465 -76.31 -62.83 12.01
C SER A 465 -76.68 -64.32 12.02
N ASN A 466 -76.11 -65.10 12.94
CA ASN A 466 -76.44 -66.52 13.17
C ASN A 466 -76.54 -66.80 14.68
N PRO A 467 -77.59 -66.27 15.36
CA PRO A 467 -77.74 -66.37 16.80
C PRO A 467 -78.11 -67.79 17.25
N CYS A 468 -77.88 -68.07 18.53
CA CYS A 468 -78.20 -69.35 19.14
C CYS A 468 -79.67 -69.41 19.56
N THR A 469 -80.38 -70.42 19.09
CA THR A 469 -81.76 -70.69 19.48
C THR A 469 -81.81 -71.91 20.38
N ASP A 470 -82.85 -71.94 21.21
CA ASP A 470 -83.12 -73.04 22.12
C ASP A 470 -83.22 -74.37 21.37
N VAL A 471 -82.56 -75.41 21.89
CA VAL A 471 -82.62 -76.76 21.32
C VAL A 471 -83.84 -77.45 21.90
N ASN A 472 -84.78 -77.86 21.06
CA ASN A 472 -85.89 -78.67 21.54
C ASN A 472 -85.45 -80.13 21.71
N GLU A 473 -84.97 -80.51 22.90
CA GLU A 473 -84.50 -81.87 23.16
C GLU A 473 -85.64 -82.89 23.07
N CYS A 474 -86.88 -82.51 23.38
CA CYS A 474 -88.05 -83.37 23.26
C CYS A 474 -88.34 -83.76 21.80
N GLN A 475 -88.02 -82.88 20.84
CA GLN A 475 -88.19 -83.15 19.41
C GLN A 475 -86.98 -83.84 18.80
N GLY A 476 -85.76 -83.46 19.21
CA GLY A 476 -84.51 -84.04 18.70
C GLY A 476 -84.24 -85.45 19.21
N ASN A 477 -84.63 -85.76 20.45
CA ASN A 477 -84.52 -87.08 21.06
C ASN A 477 -85.80 -87.41 21.87
N PRO A 478 -86.76 -88.15 21.29
CA PRO A 478 -88.02 -88.50 21.95
C PRO A 478 -87.86 -89.33 23.24
N SER A 479 -86.68 -89.91 23.49
CA SER A 479 -86.39 -90.73 24.68
C SER A 479 -85.61 -89.98 25.77
N VAL A 480 -85.42 -88.66 25.64
CA VAL A 480 -84.55 -87.88 26.54
C VAL A 480 -84.98 -87.91 28.02
N CYS A 481 -86.28 -88.02 28.30
CA CYS A 481 -86.84 -88.10 29.66
C CYS A 481 -87.01 -89.55 30.20
N GLY A 482 -86.63 -90.57 29.43
CA GLY A 482 -86.88 -91.98 29.76
C GLY A 482 -88.35 -92.42 29.58
N PRO A 483 -88.66 -93.71 29.75
CA PRO A 483 -90.02 -94.25 29.53
C PRO A 483 -91.03 -93.75 30.58
N ASN A 484 -92.31 -93.63 30.18
CA ASN A 484 -93.44 -93.17 31.03
C ASN A 484 -93.31 -91.74 31.59
N SER A 485 -92.63 -90.87 30.85
CA SER A 485 -92.49 -89.45 31.18
C SER A 485 -92.99 -88.58 30.04
N ASN A 486 -93.45 -87.38 30.37
CA ASN A 486 -93.75 -86.31 29.43
C ASN A 486 -92.58 -85.33 29.41
N CYS A 487 -92.14 -84.98 28.21
CA CYS A 487 -91.08 -84.00 27.98
C CYS A 487 -91.70 -82.67 27.60
N THR A 488 -91.39 -81.61 28.35
CA THR A 488 -91.77 -80.23 28.01
C THR A 488 -90.52 -79.41 27.78
N ASN A 489 -90.39 -78.85 26.58
CA ASN A 489 -89.28 -77.99 26.22
C ASN A 489 -89.32 -76.67 27.02
N VAL A 490 -88.19 -76.21 27.53
CA VAL A 490 -88.06 -74.93 28.24
C VAL A 490 -86.82 -74.19 27.73
N ASN A 491 -86.76 -72.86 27.84
CA ASN A 491 -85.58 -72.12 27.37
C ASN A 491 -84.31 -72.59 28.12
N GLY A 492 -83.33 -73.11 27.37
CA GLY A 492 -82.06 -73.63 27.85
C GLY A 492 -82.09 -75.09 28.30
N GLY A 493 -83.16 -75.84 28.04
CA GLY A 493 -83.24 -77.27 28.33
C GLY A 493 -84.64 -77.87 28.27
N TYR A 494 -84.87 -78.95 29.03
CA TYR A 494 -86.16 -79.64 29.04
C TYR A 494 -86.53 -80.03 30.47
N ASN A 495 -87.83 -80.08 30.74
CA ASN A 495 -88.37 -80.58 31.98
C ASN A 495 -89.09 -81.91 31.72
N CYS A 496 -88.88 -82.87 32.61
CA CYS A 496 -89.50 -84.18 32.55
C CYS A 496 -90.49 -84.33 33.70
N SER A 497 -91.74 -84.62 33.38
CA SER A 497 -92.76 -84.97 34.38
C SER A 497 -93.22 -86.40 34.17
N CYS A 498 -93.39 -87.17 35.24
CA CYS A 498 -93.92 -88.52 35.12
C CYS A 498 -95.40 -88.48 34.71
N TRP A 499 -95.84 -89.46 33.91
CA TRP A 499 -97.27 -89.68 33.73
C TRP A 499 -97.92 -90.06 35.07
N ASP A 500 -99.21 -89.76 35.23
CA ASP A 500 -99.94 -90.04 36.47
C ASP A 500 -99.79 -91.52 36.89
N GLY A 501 -99.25 -91.74 38.10
CA GLY A 501 -99.01 -93.07 38.67
C GLY A 501 -97.57 -93.59 38.59
N PHE A 502 -96.63 -92.81 38.04
CA PHE A 502 -95.20 -93.12 37.98
C PHE A 502 -94.40 -92.10 38.81
N THR A 503 -93.33 -92.52 39.49
CA THR A 503 -92.47 -91.68 40.35
C THR A 503 -91.00 -91.89 40.08
#